data_AF-A0A7S4RIB6-F1
#
_entry.id   AF-A0A7S4RIB6-F1
#
_cell.length_a   1.000
_cell.length_b   1.000
_cell.length_c   1.000
_cell.angle_alpha   90.00
_cell.angle_beta   90.00
_cell.angle_gamma   90.00
#
_symmetry.space_group_name_H-M   'P 1'
#
loop_
_entity.id
_entity.type
_entity.pdbx_description
1 polymer ?
#
loop_
_entity_poly.entity_id
_entity_poly.type
_entity_poly.pdbx_seq_one_letter_code
_entity_poly.pdbx_strand_id
1 'polypeptide(L)'
;FSSDENAMSYDSNGEFDNGVYILQLASSSSSSSSSVAAPGASSPVISCALSNQCISIYESSSLRQVRDLGKCHDGTIHDICHFGTNGEFLASCGGDGFVKIFDLRSSSTAPSLSFKTPKRDEEALSVAVGYDGVLAAVGVSKGSIHFYDVRNAAASNTSQPLGTYHDAHTDDVTRVRFQPSSPSKPLLASASIDGLACIHDTSQSTEDAALKSVLNVNGPIRDIGFFGPQYEGLFCVTTSESLSLWHHESAQRIHDFGYDIRSHLSSLSNMDIHYLLGCQWQNDSPTKQQLNLIAGTANGEAAVFRVDGTSVHCMRKMSGGHKAPLRSFAWPSLPSLFSPPLFFTGGEDARLIEWNLNAATTNNTFRQRNTSATSRSTSSSTATPSKKGGGVARRKMRAGSTTPY
;
A
#
# COMPACT_ATOMS: atom_id res chain seq x y z
N PHE A 1 -11.14 4.08 17.00
CA PHE A 1 -10.26 3.05 17.57
C PHE A 1 -11.07 2.05 18.38
N SER A 2 -11.58 1.01 17.73
CA SER A 2 -11.92 -0.25 18.39
C SER A 2 -10.91 -1.28 17.92
N SER A 3 -10.23 -1.87 18.89
CA SER A 3 -9.35 -3.03 18.78
C SER A 3 -10.14 -4.24 18.27
N ASP A 4 -10.16 -4.46 16.95
CA ASP A 4 -10.50 -5.77 16.39
C ASP A 4 -9.25 -6.65 16.40
N GLU A 5 -8.90 -7.12 17.59
CA GLU A 5 -7.74 -7.98 17.87
C GLU A 5 -7.99 -9.47 17.61
N ASN A 6 -9.06 -9.88 16.91
CA ASN A 6 -9.33 -11.31 16.70
C ASN A 6 -9.90 -11.62 15.32
N ALA A 7 -9.07 -11.48 14.28
CA ALA A 7 -9.27 -12.24 13.05
C ALA A 7 -8.58 -13.61 13.18
N MET A 8 -9.34 -14.63 13.56
CA MET A 8 -8.85 -16.00 13.68
C MET A 8 -8.82 -16.67 12.30
N SER A 9 -7.64 -17.10 11.84
CA SER A 9 -7.51 -17.95 10.66
C SER A 9 -7.45 -19.43 11.07
N TYR A 10 -8.27 -20.24 10.41
CA TYR A 10 -8.32 -21.69 10.59
C TYR A 10 -7.69 -22.37 9.39
N ASP A 11 -6.88 -23.41 9.62
CA ASP A 11 -6.41 -24.24 8.52
C ASP A 11 -7.51 -25.20 8.04
N SER A 12 -7.25 -25.94 6.95
CA SER A 12 -8.22 -26.89 6.37
C SER A 12 -8.57 -28.08 7.29
N ASN A 13 -7.85 -28.24 8.40
CA ASN A 13 -8.04 -29.31 9.37
C ASN A 13 -8.67 -28.80 10.68
N GLY A 14 -8.99 -27.51 10.79
CA GLY A 14 -9.53 -26.92 12.01
C GLY A 14 -8.52 -26.81 13.15
N GLU A 15 -7.22 -26.95 12.86
CA GLU A 15 -6.16 -26.67 13.83
C GLU A 15 -5.81 -25.18 13.81
N PHE A 16 -5.45 -24.63 14.97
CA PHE A 16 -5.03 -23.24 15.15
C PHE A 16 -3.83 -22.94 14.23
N ASP A 17 -4.03 -22.11 13.20
CA ASP A 17 -2.91 -21.57 12.41
C ASP A 17 -2.23 -20.49 13.26
N ASN A 18 -0.91 -20.35 13.19
CA ASN A 18 -0.13 -19.48 14.11
C ASN A 18 -0.36 -17.95 13.91
N GLY A 19 -1.48 -17.53 13.32
CA GLY A 19 -2.03 -16.17 13.39
C GLY A 19 -1.25 -15.05 12.70
N VAL A 20 -0.20 -15.35 11.94
CA VAL A 20 0.60 -14.32 11.26
C VAL A 20 0.00 -14.01 9.89
N TYR A 21 -0.49 -12.79 9.71
CA TYR A 21 -1.05 -12.31 8.45
C TYR A 21 -0.25 -11.16 7.87
N ILE A 22 -0.49 -10.85 6.59
CA ILE A 22 0.14 -9.73 5.90
C ILE A 22 -0.69 -8.48 6.19
N LEU A 23 -0.05 -7.45 6.74
CA LEU A 23 -0.64 -6.14 7.02
C LEU A 23 -0.50 -5.19 5.83
N GLN A 24 0.71 -5.09 5.30
CA GLN A 24 1.06 -4.12 4.26
C GLN A 24 2.03 -4.74 3.26
N LEU A 25 1.83 -4.42 1.98
CA LEU A 25 2.74 -4.74 0.90
C LEU A 25 3.38 -3.46 0.36
N ALA A 26 4.65 -3.56 -0.01
CA ALA A 26 5.33 -2.53 -0.78
C ALA A 26 6.18 -3.18 -1.86
N SER A 27 6.14 -2.60 -3.07
CA SER A 27 6.96 -3.05 -4.19
C SER A 27 8.11 -2.08 -4.45
N SER A 28 9.31 -2.61 -4.68
CA SER A 28 10.39 -1.84 -5.30
C SER A 28 9.99 -1.60 -6.76
N SER A 29 9.62 -0.37 -7.10
CA SER A 29 9.36 0.01 -8.50
C SER A 29 10.62 0.63 -9.07
N SER A 30 11.09 0.17 -10.22
CA SER A 30 12.16 0.87 -10.95
C SER A 30 11.54 2.12 -11.57
N SER A 31 11.74 3.29 -10.96
CA SER A 31 11.20 4.57 -11.45
C SER A 31 11.86 5.06 -12.74
N SER A 32 12.90 4.38 -13.23
CA SER A 32 13.61 4.78 -14.44
C SER A 32 12.95 4.20 -15.70
N SER A 33 12.35 5.08 -16.50
CA SER A 33 11.95 4.88 -17.89
C SER A 33 13.12 4.64 -18.86
N SER A 34 14.34 4.41 -18.36
CA SER A 34 15.48 3.95 -19.15
C SER A 34 15.34 2.45 -19.41
N SER A 35 15.14 2.10 -20.69
CA SER A 35 15.00 0.76 -21.26
C SER A 35 16.24 -0.15 -21.14
N VAL A 36 17.18 0.16 -20.25
CA VAL A 36 18.40 -0.60 -20.02
C VAL A 36 18.54 -0.79 -18.52
N ALA A 37 18.30 -2.01 -18.04
CA ALA A 37 18.71 -2.40 -16.69
C ALA A 37 20.22 -2.10 -16.58
N ALA A 38 20.59 -1.17 -15.70
CA ALA A 38 21.99 -0.91 -15.43
C ALA A 38 22.67 -2.23 -15.05
N PRO A 39 23.92 -2.50 -15.50
CA PRO A 39 24.64 -3.68 -15.08
C PRO A 39 24.74 -3.69 -13.54
N GLY A 40 24.05 -4.62 -12.88
CA GLY A 40 23.97 -4.71 -11.42
C GLY A 40 22.64 -4.26 -10.78
N ALA A 41 21.60 -3.91 -11.56
CA ALA A 41 20.27 -3.67 -11.01
C ALA A 41 19.72 -4.92 -10.31
N SER A 42 19.32 -4.79 -9.05
CA SER A 42 18.68 -5.87 -8.28
C SER A 42 17.32 -6.23 -8.89
N SER A 43 16.98 -7.52 -8.89
CA SER A 43 15.61 -7.97 -9.22
C SER A 43 14.59 -7.17 -8.40
N PRO A 44 13.46 -6.75 -8.99
CA PRO A 44 12.39 -6.13 -8.22
C PRO A 44 11.91 -7.10 -7.14
N VAL A 45 11.59 -6.55 -5.98
CA VAL A 45 11.13 -7.27 -4.79
C VAL A 45 9.81 -6.73 -4.26
N ILE A 46 9.09 -7.60 -3.57
CA ILE A 46 7.91 -7.28 -2.77
C ILE A 46 8.25 -7.48 -1.29
N SER A 47 8.07 -6.44 -0.50
CA SER A 47 8.19 -6.48 0.95
C SER A 47 6.82 -6.67 1.58
N CYS A 48 6.74 -7.54 2.58
CA CYS A 48 5.54 -7.84 3.35
C CYS A 48 5.78 -7.49 4.81
N ALA A 49 5.05 -6.50 5.33
CA ALA A 49 4.96 -6.27 6.76
C ALA A 49 3.92 -7.24 7.35
N LEU A 50 4.31 -7.93 8.43
CA LEU A 50 3.54 -9.02 9.02
C LEU A 50 3.00 -8.63 10.39
N SER A 51 1.89 -9.26 10.81
CA SER A 51 1.27 -9.00 12.12
C SER A 51 2.15 -9.37 13.32
N ASN A 52 3.19 -10.17 13.11
CA ASN A 52 4.21 -10.49 14.12
C ASN A 52 5.40 -9.51 14.14
N GLN A 53 5.20 -8.29 13.63
CA GLN A 53 6.18 -7.19 13.70
C GLN A 53 7.46 -7.47 12.88
N CYS A 54 7.37 -8.42 11.95
CA CYS A 54 8.47 -8.80 11.06
C CYS A 54 8.24 -8.30 9.64
N ILE A 55 9.33 -8.21 8.86
CA ILE A 55 9.27 -7.90 7.43
C ILE A 55 9.95 -9.02 6.64
N SER A 56 9.20 -9.64 5.72
CA SER A 56 9.72 -10.62 4.76
C SER A 56 9.77 -10.04 3.36
N ILE A 57 10.80 -10.39 2.59
CA ILE A 57 11.01 -9.85 1.24
C ILE A 57 11.09 -11.00 0.24
N TYR A 58 10.35 -10.85 -0.84
CA TYR A 58 10.19 -11.83 -1.91
C TYR A 58 10.64 -11.22 -3.23
N GLU A 59 11.26 -12.03 -4.09
CA GLU A 59 11.54 -11.61 -5.46
C GLU A 59 10.23 -11.56 -6.27
N SER A 60 9.95 -10.45 -6.95
CA SER A 60 8.68 -10.24 -7.64
C SER A 60 8.46 -11.23 -8.79
N SER A 61 9.51 -11.67 -9.48
CA SER A 61 9.40 -12.57 -10.64
C SER A 61 9.09 -14.02 -10.26
N SER A 62 9.61 -14.48 -9.11
CA SER A 62 9.56 -15.88 -8.69
C SER A 62 8.66 -16.12 -7.47
N LEU A 63 8.28 -15.06 -6.74
CA LEU A 63 7.71 -15.12 -5.39
C LEU A 63 8.53 -15.96 -4.41
N ARG A 64 9.83 -16.15 -4.68
CA ARG A 64 10.74 -16.80 -3.74
C ARG A 64 11.11 -15.80 -2.65
N GLN A 65 11.04 -16.20 -1.40
CA GLN A 65 11.57 -15.41 -0.30
C GLN A 65 13.09 -15.24 -0.49
N VAL A 66 13.54 -14.00 -0.59
CA VAL A 66 14.97 -13.65 -0.75
C VAL A 66 15.57 -13.13 0.54
N ARG A 67 14.74 -12.57 1.43
CA ARG A 67 15.19 -12.08 2.74
C ARG A 67 14.10 -12.17 3.79
N ASP A 68 14.54 -12.29 5.03
CA ASP A 68 13.75 -12.06 6.23
C ASP A 68 14.51 -11.05 7.09
N LEU A 69 13.90 -9.90 7.39
CA LEU A 69 14.49 -8.90 8.27
C LEU A 69 14.25 -9.24 9.76
N GLY A 70 13.47 -10.29 10.06
CA GLY A 70 13.13 -10.68 11.41
C GLY A 70 12.25 -9.64 12.09
N LYS A 71 12.26 -9.60 13.43
CA LYS A 71 11.50 -8.63 14.23
C LYS A 71 12.05 -7.22 14.00
N CYS A 72 11.32 -6.42 13.24
CA CYS A 72 11.73 -5.07 12.86
C CYS A 72 11.27 -4.03 13.88
N HIS A 73 10.09 -4.19 14.48
CA HIS A 73 9.50 -3.24 15.42
C HIS A 73 9.05 -3.94 16.72
N ASP A 74 8.85 -3.17 17.79
CA ASP A 74 8.28 -3.66 19.06
C ASP A 74 6.75 -3.38 19.18
N GLY A 75 6.16 -2.85 18.12
CA GLY A 75 4.73 -2.62 17.95
C GLY A 75 4.28 -2.90 16.51
N THR A 76 2.98 -2.76 16.23
CA THR A 76 2.40 -2.98 14.90
C THR A 76 3.12 -2.14 13.85
N ILE A 77 3.49 -2.74 12.72
CA ILE A 77 4.04 -2.02 11.58
C ILE A 77 2.87 -1.38 10.83
N HIS A 78 2.84 -0.06 10.76
CA HIS A 78 1.71 0.71 10.20
C HIS A 78 1.89 1.05 8.73
N ASP A 79 3.13 1.26 8.27
CA ASP A 79 3.43 1.53 6.86
C ASP A 79 4.83 1.03 6.48
N ILE A 80 4.98 0.67 5.21
CA ILE A 80 6.26 0.34 4.57
C ILE A 80 6.30 0.95 3.18
N CYS A 81 7.46 1.48 2.77
CA CYS A 81 7.65 1.97 1.41
C CYS A 81 9.08 1.77 0.91
N HIS A 82 9.20 1.38 -0.35
CA HIS A 82 10.50 1.33 -1.03
C HIS A 82 10.87 2.71 -1.58
N PHE A 83 12.16 3.02 -1.55
CA PHE A 83 12.70 4.23 -2.15
C PHE A 83 14.14 4.00 -2.63
N GLY A 84 14.72 5.03 -3.25
CA GLY A 84 15.96 4.91 -3.99
C GLY A 84 15.71 4.65 -5.47
N THR A 85 16.72 4.90 -6.29
CA THR A 85 16.62 4.85 -7.75
C THR A 85 16.20 3.47 -8.28
N ASN A 86 16.57 2.41 -7.57
CA ASN A 86 16.27 1.02 -7.91
C ASN A 86 15.43 0.33 -6.82
N GLY A 87 14.86 1.08 -5.88
CA GLY A 87 14.16 0.52 -4.72
C GLY A 87 15.08 -0.26 -3.79
N GLU A 88 16.33 0.19 -3.67
CA GLU A 88 17.36 -0.45 -2.85
C GLU A 88 17.20 -0.19 -1.34
N PHE A 89 16.32 0.72 -0.94
CA PHE A 89 16.02 1.01 0.46
C PHE A 89 14.55 0.74 0.78
N LEU A 90 14.31 0.24 2.00
CA LEU A 90 12.99 0.05 2.55
C LEU A 90 12.85 0.89 3.82
N ALA A 91 11.84 1.76 3.86
CA ALA A 91 11.40 2.42 5.09
C ALA A 91 10.24 1.64 5.72
N SER A 92 10.22 1.58 7.05
CA SER A 92 9.10 1.08 7.84
C SER A 92 8.83 2.00 9.03
N CYS A 93 7.58 2.07 9.45
CA CYS A 93 7.19 2.77 10.67
C CYS A 93 6.17 1.96 11.48
N GLY A 94 6.09 2.19 12.79
CA GLY A 94 5.19 1.43 13.63
C GLY A 94 4.79 2.06 14.96
N GLY A 95 3.96 1.31 15.69
CA GLY A 95 3.41 1.69 16.99
C GLY A 95 4.43 1.77 18.14
N ASP A 96 5.68 1.38 17.88
CA ASP A 96 6.80 1.63 18.80
C ASP A 96 7.37 3.06 18.69
N GLY A 97 6.79 3.89 17.80
CA GLY A 97 7.23 5.27 17.56
C GLY A 97 8.54 5.35 16.77
N PHE A 98 8.99 4.24 16.16
CA PHE A 98 10.19 4.24 15.34
C PHE A 98 9.88 4.30 13.85
N VAL A 99 10.76 4.98 13.13
CA VAL A 99 10.94 4.83 11.69
C VAL A 99 12.29 4.17 11.46
N LYS A 100 12.31 3.10 10.65
CA LYS A 100 13.50 2.28 10.39
C LYS A 100 13.75 2.22 8.90
N ILE A 101 15.00 2.43 8.50
CA ILE A 101 15.45 2.37 7.11
C ILE A 101 16.40 1.18 6.97
N PHE A 102 16.14 0.33 5.99
CA PHE A 102 16.94 -0.85 5.68
C PHE A 102 17.58 -0.70 4.30
N ASP A 103 18.90 -0.82 4.22
CA ASP A 103 19.59 -1.01 2.94
C ASP A 103 19.46 -2.47 2.48
N LEU A 104 18.69 -2.69 1.42
CA LEU A 104 18.42 -4.01 0.87
C LEU A 104 19.60 -4.60 0.11
N ARG A 105 20.67 -3.85 -0.11
CA ARG A 105 21.93 -4.37 -0.69
C ARG A 105 22.82 -4.96 0.40
N SER A 106 22.70 -4.48 1.64
CA SER A 106 23.39 -5.04 2.79
C SER A 106 22.84 -6.43 3.14
N SER A 107 23.71 -7.34 3.59
CA SER A 107 23.27 -8.63 4.15
C SER A 107 22.76 -8.51 5.60
N SER A 108 22.89 -7.34 6.22
CA SER A 108 22.40 -7.07 7.56
C SER A 108 20.87 -7.06 7.60
N THR A 109 20.30 -7.66 8.64
CA THR A 109 18.87 -7.54 8.97
C THR A 109 18.59 -6.36 9.89
N ALA A 110 19.64 -5.76 10.49
CA ALA A 110 19.49 -4.57 11.31
C ALA A 110 19.24 -3.34 10.42
N PRO A 111 18.43 -2.37 10.89
CA PRO A 111 18.21 -1.13 10.15
C PRO A 111 19.52 -0.36 10.02
N SER A 112 19.72 0.23 8.85
CA SER A 112 20.84 1.12 8.57
C SER A 112 20.66 2.47 9.26
N LEU A 113 19.41 2.92 9.43
CA LEU A 113 19.04 4.13 10.18
C LEU A 113 17.79 3.87 10.99
N SER A 114 17.69 4.55 12.13
CA SER A 114 16.48 4.55 12.93
C SER A 114 16.24 5.92 13.55
N PHE A 115 15.03 6.42 13.36
CA PHE A 115 14.53 7.67 13.95
C PHE A 115 13.45 7.31 14.96
N LYS A 116 13.39 8.06 16.07
CA LYS A 116 12.33 7.95 17.06
C LYS A 116 11.48 9.22 17.02
N THR A 117 10.17 9.06 17.14
CA THR A 117 9.25 10.18 17.34
C THR A 117 9.63 10.96 18.62
N PRO A 118 9.48 12.29 18.65
CA PRO A 118 9.92 13.09 19.80
C PRO A 118 9.15 12.81 21.07
N LYS A 119 7.86 12.45 20.97
CA LYS A 119 7.00 12.19 22.14
C LYS A 119 7.01 10.70 22.50
N ARG A 120 7.00 10.40 23.81
CA ARG A 120 7.16 9.02 24.33
C ARG A 120 6.05 8.06 23.87
N ASP A 121 4.81 8.53 23.85
CA ASP A 121 3.61 7.73 23.57
C ASP A 121 2.99 8.17 22.24
N GLU A 122 3.83 8.32 21.22
CA GLU A 122 3.47 8.77 19.87
C GLU A 122 3.88 7.71 18.87
N GLU A 123 2.88 7.21 18.15
CA GLU A 123 3.04 6.14 17.17
C GLU A 123 3.38 6.74 15.80
N ALA A 124 4.24 6.07 15.04
CA ALA A 124 4.52 6.44 13.66
C ALA A 124 3.56 5.68 12.73
N LEU A 125 2.52 6.36 12.25
CA LEU A 125 1.39 5.78 11.53
C LEU A 125 1.59 5.70 10.02
N SER A 126 2.39 6.60 9.44
CA SER A 126 2.75 6.56 8.02
C SER A 126 4.11 7.18 7.77
N VAL A 127 4.82 6.64 6.77
CA VAL A 127 6.10 7.18 6.31
C VAL A 127 6.10 7.32 4.80
N ALA A 128 6.51 8.48 4.30
CA ALA A 128 6.81 8.71 2.91
C ALA A 128 8.20 9.32 2.76
N VAL A 129 8.95 8.87 1.75
CA VAL A 129 10.27 9.41 1.46
C VAL A 129 10.21 10.17 0.14
N GLY A 130 10.59 11.46 0.19
CA GLY A 130 10.61 12.38 -0.95
C GLY A 130 12.00 12.97 -1.18
N TYR A 131 12.08 13.94 -2.09
CA TYR A 131 13.35 14.60 -2.48
C TYR A 131 14.44 13.58 -2.85
N ASP A 132 14.15 12.66 -3.77
CA ASP A 132 15.08 11.62 -4.23
C ASP A 132 15.71 10.79 -3.11
N GLY A 133 14.94 10.50 -2.05
CA GLY A 133 15.39 9.67 -0.93
C GLY A 133 16.05 10.45 0.20
N VAL A 134 15.93 11.77 0.23
CA VAL A 134 16.60 12.62 1.23
C VAL A 134 15.71 12.94 2.43
N LEU A 135 14.42 13.20 2.21
CA LEU A 135 13.52 13.65 3.26
C LEU A 135 12.46 12.60 3.55
N ALA A 136 12.40 12.11 4.80
CA ALA A 136 11.29 11.32 5.28
C ALA A 136 10.27 12.22 5.97
N ALA A 137 9.00 12.15 5.55
CA ALA A 137 7.86 12.71 6.25
C ALA A 137 7.16 11.57 7.02
N VAL A 138 6.81 11.83 8.27
CA VAL A 138 6.25 10.83 9.18
C VAL A 138 4.98 11.39 9.79
N GLY A 139 3.83 10.86 9.37
CA GLY A 139 2.56 11.13 10.03
C GLY A 139 2.48 10.34 11.33
N VAL A 140 2.14 11.01 12.42
CA VAL A 140 2.09 10.40 13.75
C VAL A 140 0.69 10.45 14.36
N SER A 141 0.52 9.72 15.46
CA SER A 141 -0.66 9.90 16.30
C SER A 141 -0.69 11.32 16.88
N LYS A 142 -1.89 11.85 17.15
CA LYS A 142 -2.11 13.21 17.69
C LYS A 142 -1.76 14.35 16.71
N GLY A 143 -1.83 14.11 15.40
CA GLY A 143 -1.98 15.17 14.40
C GLY A 143 -0.72 15.86 13.87
N SER A 144 0.46 15.56 14.39
CA SER A 144 1.71 16.15 13.89
C SER A 144 2.29 15.41 12.69
N ILE A 145 3.18 16.08 11.95
CA ILE A 145 4.02 15.48 10.91
C ILE A 145 5.49 15.82 11.18
N HIS A 146 6.34 14.81 11.34
CA HIS A 146 7.78 14.99 11.58
C HIS A 146 8.60 14.75 10.31
N PHE A 147 9.68 15.52 10.16
CA PHE A 147 10.59 15.44 9.03
C PHE A 147 11.99 15.00 9.45
N TYR A 148 12.59 14.05 8.73
CA TYR A 148 13.92 13.53 9.03
C TYR A 148 14.82 13.50 7.78
N ASP A 149 16.12 13.80 7.95
CA ASP A 149 17.12 13.61 6.89
C ASP A 149 17.55 12.13 6.85
N VAL A 150 17.21 11.45 5.76
CA VAL A 150 17.53 10.03 5.53
C VAL A 150 19.03 9.81 5.26
N ARG A 151 19.83 10.87 5.09
CA ARG A 151 21.30 10.77 4.93
C ARG A 151 22.04 10.86 6.26
N ASN A 152 21.40 11.32 7.33
CA ASN A 152 22.08 11.62 8.58
C ASN A 152 22.30 10.37 9.44
N ALA A 153 23.32 9.58 9.08
CA ALA A 153 23.72 8.36 9.79
C ALA A 153 24.41 8.59 11.14
N ALA A 154 24.85 9.82 11.43
CA ALA A 154 25.60 10.13 12.65
C ALA A 154 24.72 10.22 13.91
N ALA A 155 23.39 10.22 13.77
CA ALA A 155 22.43 10.40 14.85
C ALA A 155 21.67 9.10 15.18
N SER A 156 22.38 8.00 15.40
CA SER A 156 21.76 6.72 15.74
C SER A 156 21.01 6.80 17.08
N ASN A 157 19.73 6.43 17.07
CA ASN A 157 18.82 6.14 18.19
C ASN A 157 18.09 7.32 18.86
N THR A 158 18.45 8.59 18.59
CA THR A 158 17.84 9.78 19.23
C THR A 158 17.86 11.04 18.35
N SER A 159 17.88 10.91 17.02
CA SER A 159 17.87 12.08 16.14
C SER A 159 16.56 12.85 16.27
N GLN A 160 16.65 14.12 16.68
CA GLN A 160 15.54 15.04 16.59
C GLN A 160 15.12 15.22 15.12
N PRO A 161 13.83 15.46 14.85
CA PRO A 161 13.38 15.79 13.51
C PRO A 161 14.01 17.11 13.03
N LEU A 162 14.23 17.24 11.72
CA LEU A 162 14.65 18.48 11.07
C LEU A 162 13.66 19.62 11.29
N GLY A 163 12.38 19.25 11.37
CA GLY A 163 11.26 20.14 11.53
C GLY A 163 10.00 19.34 11.81
N THR A 164 8.97 20.00 12.31
CA THR A 164 7.67 19.40 12.59
C THR A 164 6.59 20.37 12.15
N TYR A 165 5.54 19.84 11.51
CA TYR A 165 4.26 20.52 11.42
C TYR A 165 3.43 20.07 12.62
N HIS A 166 3.27 20.96 13.58
CA HIS A 166 2.72 20.62 14.89
C HIS A 166 1.19 20.49 14.85
N ASP A 167 0.56 21.32 14.04
CA ASP A 167 -0.89 21.52 13.97
C ASP A 167 -1.43 21.20 12.58
N ALA A 168 -0.77 20.28 11.86
CA ALA A 168 -1.19 19.82 10.54
C ALA A 168 -2.59 19.21 10.56
N HIS A 169 -2.93 18.51 11.64
CA HIS A 169 -4.20 17.84 11.88
C HIS A 169 -4.57 17.86 13.37
N THR A 170 -5.85 17.66 13.68
CA THR A 170 -6.34 17.60 15.08
C THR A 170 -6.45 16.18 15.63
N ASP A 171 -6.25 15.17 14.78
CA ASP A 171 -6.29 13.75 15.11
C ASP A 171 -5.23 12.99 14.27
N ASP A 172 -5.09 11.69 14.50
CA ASP A 172 -4.10 10.80 13.91
C ASP A 172 -3.90 10.98 12.40
N VAL A 173 -2.65 11.23 11.99
CA VAL A 173 -2.25 11.37 10.59
C VAL A 173 -2.08 9.99 9.98
N THR A 174 -3.14 9.45 9.38
CA THR A 174 -3.23 8.08 8.88
C THR A 174 -2.34 7.81 7.67
N ARG A 175 -2.11 8.84 6.84
CA ARG A 175 -1.23 8.76 5.66
C ARG A 175 -0.53 10.06 5.36
N VAL A 176 0.71 9.92 4.92
CA VAL A 176 1.48 10.97 4.24
C VAL A 176 2.01 10.45 2.91
N ARG A 177 2.00 11.28 1.86
CA ARG A 177 2.51 10.94 0.52
C ARG A 177 3.14 12.16 -0.15
N PHE A 178 4.36 12.01 -0.66
CA PHE A 178 4.96 13.00 -1.55
C PHE A 178 4.43 12.84 -2.97
N GLN A 179 4.26 13.95 -3.68
CA GLN A 179 3.94 13.94 -5.11
C GLN A 179 5.12 13.37 -5.93
N PRO A 180 4.92 12.34 -6.78
CA PRO A 180 6.03 11.63 -7.45
C PRO A 180 6.89 12.41 -8.46
N SER A 181 6.50 13.60 -8.90
CA SER A 181 7.09 14.25 -10.10
C SER A 181 7.73 15.63 -9.88
N SER A 182 7.88 16.09 -8.64
CA SER A 182 8.38 17.45 -8.37
C SER A 182 9.58 17.45 -7.41
N PRO A 183 10.81 17.21 -7.90
CA PRO A 183 12.01 17.22 -7.06
C PRO A 183 12.32 18.61 -6.45
N SER A 184 11.93 19.69 -7.13
CA SER A 184 12.24 21.06 -6.73
C SER A 184 11.16 21.72 -5.85
N LYS A 185 9.93 21.22 -5.88
CA LYS A 185 8.79 21.70 -5.06
C LYS A 185 7.87 20.53 -4.72
N PRO A 186 8.33 19.55 -3.92
CA PRO A 186 7.51 18.40 -3.63
C PRO A 186 6.36 18.82 -2.74
N LEU A 187 5.16 18.54 -3.22
CA LEU A 187 3.97 18.64 -2.40
C LEU A 187 3.90 17.40 -1.51
N LEU A 188 3.54 17.62 -0.25
CA LEU A 188 3.20 16.58 0.69
C LEU A 188 1.69 16.61 0.91
N ALA A 189 1.02 15.52 0.59
CA ALA A 189 -0.36 15.29 1.01
C ALA A 189 -0.36 14.54 2.35
N SER A 190 -1.16 15.02 3.29
CA SER A 190 -1.47 14.34 4.54
C SER A 190 -2.97 14.09 4.66
N ALA A 191 -3.33 13.01 5.32
CA ALA A 191 -4.71 12.62 5.59
C ALA A 191 -4.85 12.20 7.05
N SER A 192 -5.99 12.50 7.66
CA SER A 192 -6.24 12.24 9.08
C SER A 192 -7.63 11.68 9.35
N ILE A 193 -7.75 11.09 10.55
CA ILE A 193 -9.03 10.70 11.16
C ILE A 193 -9.96 11.91 11.37
N ASP A 194 -9.42 13.12 11.47
CA ASP A 194 -10.20 14.36 11.59
C ASP A 194 -11.08 14.68 10.36
N GLY A 195 -10.90 13.93 9.26
CA GLY A 195 -11.67 14.06 8.03
C GLY A 195 -11.14 15.12 7.07
N LEU A 196 -9.96 15.65 7.34
CA LEU A 196 -9.25 16.60 6.49
C LEU A 196 -8.09 15.93 5.76
N ALA A 197 -7.88 16.35 4.52
CA ALA A 197 -6.62 16.16 3.83
C ALA A 197 -5.94 17.51 3.60
N CYS A 198 -4.67 17.62 3.95
CA CYS A 198 -3.92 18.87 3.86
C CYS A 198 -2.77 18.73 2.87
N ILE A 199 -2.57 19.76 2.04
CA ILE A 199 -1.49 19.82 1.04
C ILE A 199 -0.48 20.85 1.47
N HIS A 200 0.77 20.43 1.60
CA HIS A 200 1.87 21.25 2.06
C HIS A 200 2.93 21.38 0.97
N ASP A 201 3.50 22.56 0.83
CA ASP A 201 4.72 22.82 0.08
C ASP A 201 5.92 22.76 1.03
N THR A 202 6.62 21.62 1.03
CA THR A 202 7.71 21.39 1.98
C THR A 202 8.98 22.17 1.62
N SER A 203 8.99 22.97 0.55
CA SER A 203 10.09 23.91 0.30
C SER A 203 10.00 25.17 1.16
N GLN A 204 8.88 25.41 1.82
CA GLN A 204 8.67 26.58 2.67
C GLN A 204 9.32 26.38 4.05
N SER A 205 9.79 27.47 4.65
CA SER A 205 10.53 27.44 5.92
C SER A 205 9.65 27.32 7.16
N THR A 206 8.35 27.61 7.05
CA THR A 206 7.39 27.56 8.16
C THR A 206 6.16 26.74 7.79
N GLU A 207 5.51 26.17 8.81
CA GLU A 207 4.28 25.40 8.66
C GLU A 207 3.15 26.21 8.01
N ASP A 208 2.88 27.42 8.50
CA ASP A 208 1.84 28.30 7.97
C ASP A 208 2.03 28.65 6.49
N ALA A 209 3.29 28.85 6.06
CA ALA A 209 3.60 29.14 4.68
C ALA A 209 3.55 27.88 3.80
N ALA A 210 3.81 26.71 4.38
CA ALA A 210 3.77 25.44 3.68
C ALA A 210 2.33 25.04 3.33
N LEU A 211 1.34 25.32 4.18
CA LEU A 211 -0.03 24.90 3.94
C LEU A 211 -0.65 25.59 2.71
N LYS A 212 -0.94 24.80 1.67
CA LYS A 212 -1.53 25.28 0.41
C LYS A 212 -3.03 25.12 0.35
N SER A 213 -3.54 23.96 0.76
CA SER A 213 -4.96 23.66 0.69
C SER A 213 -5.37 22.65 1.75
N VAL A 214 -6.63 22.77 2.18
CA VAL A 214 -7.29 21.87 3.11
C VAL A 214 -8.56 21.36 2.45
N LEU A 215 -8.69 20.05 2.34
CA LEU A 215 -9.79 19.35 1.68
C LEU A 215 -10.69 18.73 2.74
N ASN A 216 -11.94 19.17 2.81
CA ASN A 216 -12.91 18.59 3.74
C ASN A 216 -13.58 17.36 3.12
N VAL A 217 -13.07 16.17 3.46
CA VAL A 217 -13.54 14.88 2.96
C VAL A 217 -14.80 14.39 3.67
N ASN A 218 -15.18 15.04 4.79
CA ASN A 218 -16.38 14.73 5.58
C ASN A 218 -16.41 13.29 6.13
N GLY A 219 -15.25 12.74 6.51
CA GLY A 219 -15.16 11.46 7.21
C GLY A 219 -13.71 11.00 7.42
N PRO A 220 -13.43 10.16 8.43
CA PRO A 220 -12.06 9.78 8.77
C PRO A 220 -11.35 9.13 7.60
N ILE A 221 -10.21 9.69 7.19
CA ILE A 221 -9.50 9.29 5.98
C ILE A 221 -8.53 8.15 6.33
N ARG A 222 -8.57 7.07 5.55
CA ARG A 222 -7.68 5.91 5.68
C ARG A 222 -6.53 5.97 4.69
N ASP A 223 -6.79 6.43 3.47
CA ASP A 223 -5.79 6.46 2.41
C ASP A 223 -5.92 7.68 1.51
N ILE A 224 -4.78 8.16 1.01
CA ILE A 224 -4.68 9.30 0.12
C ILE A 224 -3.58 9.05 -0.92
N GLY A 225 -3.77 9.53 -2.14
CA GLY A 225 -2.74 9.47 -3.15
C GLY A 225 -3.01 10.35 -4.35
N PHE A 226 -1.93 10.74 -5.02
CA PHE A 226 -2.00 11.57 -6.21
C PHE A 226 -2.35 10.75 -7.45
N PHE A 227 -3.09 11.37 -8.36
CA PHE A 227 -3.43 10.80 -9.66
C PHE A 227 -3.50 11.90 -10.73
N GLY A 228 -3.59 11.50 -11.99
CA GLY A 228 -3.56 12.41 -13.13
C GLY A 228 -2.17 12.45 -13.79
N PRO A 229 -2.09 12.80 -15.08
CA PRO A 229 -0.82 12.78 -15.82
C PRO A 229 0.27 13.66 -15.20
N GLN A 230 -0.14 14.75 -14.53
CA GLN A 230 0.73 15.67 -13.81
C GLN A 230 0.58 15.55 -12.29
N TYR A 231 -0.13 14.52 -11.81
CA TYR A 231 -0.47 14.32 -10.41
C TYR A 231 -1.31 15.47 -9.83
N GLU A 232 -2.16 16.09 -10.65
CA GLU A 232 -3.04 17.21 -10.29
C GLU A 232 -4.26 16.80 -9.44
N GLY A 233 -4.62 15.51 -9.50
CA GLY A 233 -5.71 14.92 -8.76
C GLY A 233 -5.26 14.28 -7.44
N LEU A 234 -6.17 14.22 -6.47
CA LEU A 234 -6.05 13.45 -5.24
C LEU A 234 -7.26 12.57 -5.03
N PHE A 235 -7.03 11.28 -4.77
CA PHE A 235 -8.07 10.41 -4.25
C PHE A 235 -7.99 10.38 -2.72
N CYS A 236 -9.13 10.32 -2.07
CA CYS A 236 -9.24 10.08 -0.63
C CYS A 236 -10.18 8.90 -0.39
N VAL A 237 -9.70 7.89 0.32
CA VAL A 237 -10.48 6.73 0.76
C VAL A 237 -10.71 6.83 2.25
N THR A 238 -11.97 6.77 2.68
CA THR A 238 -12.32 6.85 4.11
C THR A 238 -12.29 5.49 4.78
N THR A 239 -12.24 5.48 6.11
CA THR A 239 -12.42 4.27 6.93
C THR A 239 -13.82 3.66 6.80
N SER A 240 -14.80 4.46 6.37
CA SER A 240 -16.18 4.04 6.10
C SER A 240 -16.39 3.61 4.64
N GLU A 241 -15.31 3.31 3.92
CA GLU A 241 -15.33 2.74 2.56
C GLU A 241 -16.00 3.64 1.51
N SER A 242 -15.85 4.96 1.64
CA SER A 242 -16.17 5.93 0.59
C SER A 242 -14.92 6.38 -0.17
N LEU A 243 -15.11 6.81 -1.42
CA LEU A 243 -14.07 7.37 -2.27
C LEU A 243 -14.49 8.77 -2.73
N SER A 244 -13.59 9.73 -2.63
CA SER A 244 -13.74 11.06 -3.22
C SER A 244 -12.51 11.44 -4.03
N LEU A 245 -12.72 12.24 -5.07
CA LEU A 245 -11.70 12.74 -5.98
C LEU A 245 -11.65 14.27 -5.91
N TRP A 246 -10.45 14.83 -5.91
CA TRP A 246 -10.19 16.24 -5.68
C TRP A 246 -9.13 16.76 -6.64
N HIS A 247 -9.21 18.04 -6.97
CA HIS A 247 -8.08 18.76 -7.57
C HIS A 247 -7.32 19.45 -6.44
N HIS A 248 -6.04 19.10 -6.24
CA HIS A 248 -5.33 19.43 -5.01
C HIS A 248 -5.03 20.92 -4.87
N GLU A 249 -4.76 21.62 -5.98
CA GLU A 249 -4.36 23.04 -5.95
C GLU A 249 -5.55 23.97 -5.79
N SER A 250 -6.68 23.67 -6.44
CA SER A 250 -7.89 24.49 -6.34
C SER A 250 -8.79 24.10 -5.16
N ALA A 251 -8.45 23.03 -4.45
CA ALA A 251 -9.27 22.42 -3.39
C ALA A 251 -10.70 22.03 -3.82
N GLN A 252 -10.95 21.89 -5.13
CA GLN A 252 -12.26 21.54 -5.64
C GLN A 252 -12.48 20.03 -5.62
N ARG A 253 -13.65 19.61 -5.14
CA ARG A 253 -14.09 18.22 -5.22
C ARG A 253 -14.52 17.92 -6.66
N ILE A 254 -13.80 17.02 -7.31
CA ILE A 254 -14.12 16.53 -8.66
C ILE A 254 -15.35 15.62 -8.59
N HIS A 255 -15.33 14.67 -7.64
CA HIS A 255 -16.45 13.75 -7.44
C HIS A 255 -16.46 13.17 -6.03
N ASP A 256 -17.63 12.76 -5.57
CA ASP A 256 -17.85 12.04 -4.32
C ASP A 256 -18.74 10.84 -4.61
N PHE A 257 -18.18 9.64 -4.50
CA PHE A 257 -18.95 8.41 -4.72
C PHE A 257 -19.82 8.04 -3.50
N GLY A 258 -19.60 8.68 -2.35
CA GLY A 258 -20.36 8.45 -1.13
C GLY A 258 -20.23 7.02 -0.59
N TYR A 259 -21.13 6.68 0.34
CA TYR A 259 -21.15 5.37 1.03
C TYR A 259 -21.75 4.24 0.18
N ASP A 260 -22.50 4.59 -0.87
CA ASP A 260 -23.18 3.63 -1.76
C ASP A 260 -22.25 3.03 -2.81
N ILE A 261 -20.99 3.48 -2.87
CA ILE A 261 -20.01 2.99 -3.84
C ILE A 261 -19.91 1.46 -3.79
N ARG A 262 -19.91 0.84 -2.60
CA ARG A 262 -19.82 -0.62 -2.47
C ARG A 262 -20.96 -1.34 -3.19
N SER A 263 -22.20 -0.91 -2.98
CA SER A 263 -23.38 -1.46 -3.67
C SER A 263 -23.28 -1.31 -5.19
N HIS A 264 -22.78 -0.16 -5.65
CA HIS A 264 -22.54 0.08 -7.08
C HIS A 264 -21.47 -0.86 -7.65
N LEU A 265 -20.33 -1.01 -6.96
CA LEU A 265 -19.26 -1.93 -7.35
C LEU A 265 -19.73 -3.39 -7.32
N SER A 266 -20.57 -3.78 -6.35
CA SER A 266 -21.16 -5.11 -6.26
C SER A 266 -22.01 -5.42 -7.49
N SER A 267 -22.84 -4.48 -7.92
CA SER A 267 -23.66 -4.60 -9.14
C SER A 267 -22.78 -4.74 -10.40
N LEU A 268 -21.73 -3.92 -10.52
CA LEU A 268 -20.82 -3.97 -11.69
C LEU A 268 -20.00 -5.26 -11.77
N SER A 269 -19.59 -5.80 -10.62
CA SER A 269 -18.73 -6.98 -10.54
C SER A 269 -19.49 -8.29 -10.33
N ASN A 270 -20.78 -8.25 -9.99
CA ASN A 270 -21.55 -9.42 -9.55
C ASN A 270 -20.83 -10.19 -8.42
N MET A 271 -20.29 -9.43 -7.47
CA MET A 271 -19.61 -9.89 -6.26
C MET A 271 -20.14 -9.08 -5.09
N ASP A 272 -20.16 -9.65 -3.88
CA ASP A 272 -20.59 -8.90 -2.70
C ASP A 272 -19.41 -8.11 -2.14
N ILE A 273 -19.20 -6.88 -2.63
CA ILE A 273 -18.07 -6.02 -2.23
C ILE A 273 -18.30 -5.49 -0.82
N HIS A 274 -17.37 -5.83 0.08
CA HIS A 274 -17.45 -5.50 1.51
C HIS A 274 -16.62 -4.27 1.87
N TYR A 275 -15.46 -4.07 1.22
CA TYR A 275 -14.51 -3.01 1.56
C TYR A 275 -13.72 -2.54 0.33
N LEU A 276 -13.20 -1.31 0.38
CA LEU A 276 -12.25 -0.76 -0.58
C LEU A 276 -10.84 -1.03 -0.07
N LEU A 277 -10.03 -1.74 -0.86
CA LEU A 277 -8.65 -2.01 -0.50
C LEU A 277 -7.79 -0.75 -0.68
N GLY A 278 -7.99 -0.02 -1.78
CA GLY A 278 -7.34 1.26 -2.03
C GLY A 278 -7.33 1.64 -3.52
N CYS A 279 -6.64 2.72 -3.84
CA CYS A 279 -6.48 3.19 -5.21
C CYS A 279 -5.01 3.20 -5.62
N GLN A 280 -4.76 3.02 -6.93
CA GLN A 280 -3.44 3.13 -7.53
C GLN A 280 -3.55 3.89 -8.85
N TRP A 281 -2.81 4.99 -8.96
CA TRP A 281 -2.60 5.66 -10.24
C TRP A 281 -1.56 4.89 -11.05
N GLN A 282 -1.94 4.47 -12.26
CA GLN A 282 -1.05 3.84 -13.22
C GLN A 282 -0.67 4.88 -14.29
N ASN A 283 0.63 5.12 -14.47
CA ASN A 283 1.18 6.11 -15.40
C ASN A 283 2.32 5.53 -16.23
N ASP A 284 2.12 4.34 -16.81
CA ASP A 284 3.18 3.61 -17.52
C ASP A 284 3.55 4.25 -18.87
N SER A 285 2.58 4.90 -19.51
CA SER A 285 2.72 5.51 -20.83
C SER A 285 1.59 6.52 -21.03
N PRO A 286 1.75 7.58 -21.86
CA PRO A 286 0.67 8.52 -22.16
C PRO A 286 -0.64 7.88 -22.63
N THR A 287 -0.60 6.66 -23.18
CA THR A 287 -1.79 5.92 -23.63
C THR A 287 -2.32 4.91 -22.61
N LYS A 288 -1.65 4.73 -21.47
CA LYS A 288 -1.99 3.78 -20.39
C LYS A 288 -2.00 4.51 -19.05
N GLN A 289 -2.81 5.55 -18.97
CA GLN A 289 -3.04 6.34 -17.76
C GLN A 289 -4.42 6.05 -17.23
N GLN A 290 -4.51 5.59 -15.99
CA GLN A 290 -5.80 5.32 -15.35
C GLN A 290 -5.67 5.27 -13.84
N LEU A 291 -6.74 5.69 -13.15
CA LEU A 291 -6.91 5.48 -11.73
C LEU A 291 -7.62 4.15 -11.52
N ASN A 292 -6.97 3.21 -10.83
CA ASN A 292 -7.54 1.93 -10.50
C ASN A 292 -7.99 1.91 -9.04
N LEU A 293 -9.23 1.50 -8.79
CA LEU A 293 -9.77 1.18 -7.47
C LEU A 293 -9.79 -0.34 -7.30
N ILE A 294 -9.27 -0.83 -6.18
CA ILE A 294 -9.30 -2.23 -5.82
C ILE A 294 -10.28 -2.38 -4.65
N ALA A 295 -11.23 -3.30 -4.79
CA ALA A 295 -12.20 -3.61 -3.74
C ALA A 295 -12.27 -5.12 -3.51
N GLY A 296 -12.62 -5.52 -2.29
CA GLY A 296 -12.57 -6.90 -1.85
C GLY A 296 -13.83 -7.36 -1.14
N THR A 297 -13.91 -8.67 -0.94
CA THR A 297 -15.00 -9.38 -0.29
C THR A 297 -14.49 -10.10 0.95
N ALA A 298 -15.37 -10.39 1.91
CA ALA A 298 -14.97 -11.07 3.15
C ALA A 298 -14.40 -12.49 2.93
N ASN A 299 -14.76 -13.15 1.82
CA ASN A 299 -14.31 -14.51 1.47
C ASN A 299 -12.98 -14.55 0.69
N GLY A 300 -12.29 -13.41 0.50
CA GLY A 300 -10.99 -13.35 -0.16
C GLY A 300 -11.04 -13.26 -1.70
N GLU A 301 -12.16 -12.79 -2.23
CA GLU A 301 -12.25 -12.37 -3.62
C GLU A 301 -12.02 -10.86 -3.73
N ALA A 302 -11.65 -10.40 -4.93
CA ALA A 302 -11.42 -8.99 -5.18
C ALA A 302 -11.73 -8.63 -6.64
N ALA A 303 -11.90 -7.33 -6.88
CA ALA A 303 -12.08 -6.80 -8.22
C ALA A 303 -11.29 -5.50 -8.40
N VAL A 304 -10.82 -5.31 -9.64
CA VAL A 304 -10.16 -4.08 -10.07
C VAL A 304 -11.13 -3.29 -10.91
N PHE A 305 -11.27 -2.01 -10.60
CA PHE A 305 -12.14 -1.09 -11.28
C PHE A 305 -11.34 0.10 -11.81
N ARG A 306 -11.65 0.56 -13.02
CA ARG A 306 -11.14 1.83 -13.54
C ARG A 306 -12.07 2.95 -13.12
N VAL A 307 -11.51 4.04 -12.61
CA VAL A 307 -12.23 5.25 -12.20
C VAL A 307 -11.96 6.36 -13.22
N ASP A 308 -13.00 6.78 -13.93
CA ASP A 308 -12.93 7.80 -14.99
C ASP A 308 -13.72 9.06 -14.56
N GLY A 309 -13.15 9.83 -13.63
CA GLY A 309 -13.81 11.00 -13.06
C GLY A 309 -15.04 10.63 -12.23
N THR A 310 -16.22 10.57 -12.86
CA THR A 310 -17.50 10.28 -12.20
C THR A 310 -18.00 8.86 -12.40
N SER A 311 -17.41 8.08 -13.33
CA SER A 311 -17.83 6.71 -13.61
C SER A 311 -16.80 5.69 -13.14
N VAL A 312 -17.29 4.48 -12.82
CA VAL A 312 -16.46 3.34 -12.44
C VAL A 312 -16.77 2.15 -13.34
N HIS A 313 -15.74 1.44 -13.78
CA HIS A 313 -15.85 0.31 -14.70
C HIS A 313 -15.13 -0.92 -14.15
N CYS A 314 -15.83 -2.05 -14.00
CA CYS A 314 -15.20 -3.29 -13.57
C CYS A 314 -14.28 -3.83 -14.68
N MET A 315 -12.98 -3.93 -14.38
CA MET A 315 -11.96 -4.36 -15.34
C MET A 315 -11.64 -5.85 -15.19
N ARG A 316 -11.47 -6.29 -13.93
CA ARG A 316 -11.03 -7.65 -13.59
C ARG A 316 -11.69 -8.13 -12.31
N LYS A 317 -11.97 -9.43 -12.25
CA LYS A 317 -12.37 -10.15 -11.03
C LYS A 317 -11.28 -11.15 -10.67
N MET A 318 -10.98 -11.27 -9.39
CA MET A 318 -9.91 -12.08 -8.82
C MET A 318 -10.54 -13.01 -7.78
N SER A 319 -10.53 -14.32 -8.06
CA SER A 319 -11.09 -15.34 -7.17
C SER A 319 -10.22 -16.60 -7.13
N GLY A 320 -10.41 -17.46 -6.12
CA GLY A 320 -9.65 -18.72 -5.95
C GLY A 320 -8.21 -18.56 -5.42
N GLY A 321 -7.82 -17.33 -5.08
CA GLY A 321 -6.55 -17.01 -4.46
C GLY A 321 -6.59 -17.07 -2.94
N HIS A 322 -7.21 -16.07 -2.33
CA HIS A 322 -7.31 -15.93 -0.88
C HIS A 322 -8.50 -16.70 -0.30
N LYS A 323 -8.48 -16.88 1.01
CA LYS A 323 -9.56 -17.51 1.82
C LYS A 323 -10.12 -16.59 2.91
N ALA A 324 -9.55 -15.40 3.04
CA ALA A 324 -9.89 -14.39 4.05
C ALA A 324 -9.70 -13.00 3.43
N PRO A 325 -10.15 -11.92 4.09
CA PRO A 325 -10.05 -10.59 3.52
C PRO A 325 -8.61 -10.19 3.21
N LEU A 326 -8.47 -9.44 2.12
CA LEU A 326 -7.23 -8.81 1.69
C LEU A 326 -6.98 -7.57 2.54
N ARG A 327 -5.72 -7.35 2.91
CA ARG A 327 -5.27 -6.19 3.71
C ARG A 327 -4.47 -5.20 2.89
N SER A 328 -3.72 -5.68 1.90
CA SER A 328 -2.88 -4.81 1.08
C SER A 328 -2.68 -5.39 -0.31
N PHE A 329 -2.29 -4.53 -1.24
CA PHE A 329 -1.90 -4.90 -2.59
C PHE A 329 -0.64 -4.15 -2.99
N ALA A 330 0.08 -4.68 -3.97
CA ALA A 330 1.19 -3.99 -4.60
C ALA A 330 1.08 -4.18 -6.11
N TRP A 331 1.12 -3.06 -6.84
CA TRP A 331 1.05 -3.05 -8.30
C TRP A 331 2.31 -2.41 -8.88
N PRO A 332 3.42 -3.16 -8.97
CA PRO A 332 4.65 -2.65 -9.57
C PRO A 332 4.44 -2.18 -11.01
N SER A 333 4.97 -1.00 -11.31
CA SER A 333 5.23 -0.59 -12.69
C SER A 333 6.57 -1.19 -13.10
N LEU A 334 6.53 -2.30 -13.85
CA LEU A 334 7.73 -2.92 -14.42
C LEU A 334 7.87 -2.55 -15.91
N PRO A 335 9.09 -2.33 -16.41
CA PRO A 335 9.33 -2.16 -17.83
C PRO A 335 8.75 -3.33 -18.63
N SER A 336 8.13 -3.03 -19.77
CA SER A 336 7.38 -3.97 -20.63
C SER A 336 8.13 -5.23 -21.12
N LEU A 337 9.43 -5.32 -20.86
CA LEU A 337 10.28 -6.48 -21.17
C LEU A 337 10.07 -7.66 -20.20
N PHE A 338 9.53 -7.40 -19.02
CA PHE A 338 9.11 -8.46 -18.10
C PHE A 338 7.64 -8.83 -18.39
N SER A 339 7.33 -10.12 -18.25
CA SER A 339 6.02 -10.77 -18.43
C SER A 339 4.84 -10.03 -17.72
N PRO A 340 3.56 -10.41 -17.93
CA PRO A 340 2.38 -9.54 -17.76
C PRO A 340 2.34 -8.76 -16.44
N PRO A 341 1.65 -7.60 -16.37
CA PRO A 341 1.69 -6.71 -15.21
C PRO A 341 1.39 -7.52 -13.94
N LEU A 342 2.40 -7.59 -13.08
CA LEU A 342 2.34 -8.35 -11.85
C LEU A 342 1.51 -7.55 -10.86
N PHE A 343 0.43 -8.15 -10.36
CA PHE A 343 -0.39 -7.58 -9.32
C PHE A 343 -0.35 -8.51 -8.12
N PHE A 344 0.05 -7.99 -6.97
CA PHE A 344 0.20 -8.78 -5.75
C PHE A 344 -0.83 -8.40 -4.71
N THR A 345 -1.33 -9.39 -4.00
CA THR A 345 -2.23 -9.18 -2.85
C THR A 345 -1.77 -9.97 -1.64
N GLY A 346 -1.99 -9.37 -0.48
CA GLY A 346 -1.71 -9.96 0.83
C GLY A 346 -2.96 -9.85 1.69
N GLY A 347 -3.23 -10.89 2.49
CA GLY A 347 -4.44 -10.97 3.30
C GLY A 347 -4.25 -11.63 4.65
N GLU A 348 -5.37 -11.77 5.34
CA GLU A 348 -5.50 -12.38 6.67
C GLU A 348 -5.25 -13.89 6.68
N ASP A 349 -5.24 -14.50 5.51
CA ASP A 349 -4.96 -15.91 5.31
C ASP A 349 -3.46 -16.24 5.19
N ALA A 350 -2.59 -15.28 5.52
CA ALA A 350 -1.14 -15.41 5.45
C ALA A 350 -0.59 -15.72 4.04
N ARG A 351 -1.34 -15.37 2.98
CA ARG A 351 -0.95 -15.63 1.59
C ARG A 351 -0.46 -14.36 0.91
N LEU A 352 0.64 -14.51 0.16
CA LEU A 352 1.06 -13.57 -0.87
C LEU A 352 0.75 -14.19 -2.23
N ILE A 353 -0.10 -13.52 -3.02
CA ILE A 353 -0.59 -14.05 -4.29
C ILE A 353 -0.22 -13.11 -5.43
N GLU A 354 0.36 -13.67 -6.49
CA GLU A 354 0.54 -13.01 -7.77
C GLU A 354 -0.66 -13.28 -8.66
N TRP A 355 -1.23 -12.23 -9.25
CA TRP A 355 -2.33 -12.29 -10.19
C TRP A 355 -1.87 -11.92 -11.58
N ASN A 356 -2.23 -12.74 -12.56
CA ASN A 356 -2.04 -12.40 -13.96
C ASN A 356 -3.28 -11.69 -14.50
N LEU A 357 -3.17 -10.37 -14.69
CA LEU A 357 -4.27 -9.53 -15.19
C LEU A 357 -4.41 -9.57 -16.73
N ASN A 358 -3.51 -10.24 -17.45
CA ASN A 358 -3.54 -10.37 -18.92
C ASN A 358 -4.16 -11.67 -19.42
N ALA A 359 -4.48 -12.62 -18.54
CA ALA A 359 -5.11 -13.87 -18.96
C ALA A 359 -6.44 -13.58 -19.66
N ALA A 360 -6.45 -13.73 -20.99
CA ALA A 360 -7.68 -13.84 -21.75
C ALA A 360 -8.40 -15.09 -21.28
N THR A 361 -9.69 -14.96 -21.02
CA THR A 361 -10.59 -16.03 -20.58
C THR A 361 -10.31 -17.33 -21.33
N THR A 362 -9.70 -18.32 -20.68
CA THR A 362 -9.82 -19.71 -21.14
C THR A 362 -11.27 -20.10 -20.89
N ASN A 363 -12.09 -19.96 -21.92
CA ASN A 363 -13.41 -20.57 -21.96
C ASN A 363 -13.21 -22.08 -21.80
N ASN A 364 -13.42 -22.60 -20.59
CA ASN A 364 -13.71 -24.01 -20.39
C ASN A 364 -15.08 -24.27 -21.02
N THR A 365 -15.07 -24.50 -22.34
CA THR A 365 -16.25 -24.95 -23.08
C THR A 365 -16.53 -26.40 -22.72
N PHE A 366 -17.24 -26.60 -21.61
CA PHE A 366 -18.13 -27.75 -21.54
C PHE A 366 -19.20 -27.54 -22.61
N ARG A 367 -19.17 -28.37 -23.66
CA ARG A 367 -20.21 -28.45 -24.68
C ARG A 367 -21.56 -28.67 -24.00
N GLN A 368 -22.40 -27.63 -23.95
CA GLN A 368 -23.86 -27.81 -23.96
C GLN A 368 -24.51 -26.83 -24.94
N ARG A 369 -25.53 -27.36 -25.60
CA ARG A 369 -26.14 -26.90 -26.86
C ARG A 369 -26.84 -25.54 -26.75
N ASN A 370 -26.81 -24.84 -27.87
CA ASN A 370 -27.59 -23.66 -28.27
C ASN A 370 -28.90 -23.40 -27.51
N THR A 371 -29.06 -22.16 -27.04
CA THR A 371 -30.24 -21.32 -27.31
C THR A 371 -29.84 -19.84 -27.28
N SER A 372 -30.33 -19.10 -28.26
CA SER A 372 -30.06 -17.68 -28.55
C SER A 372 -30.74 -16.71 -27.57
N ALA A 373 -29.98 -15.79 -26.99
CA ALA A 373 -30.50 -14.52 -26.47
C ALA A 373 -29.39 -13.46 -26.52
N THR A 374 -29.66 -12.37 -27.22
CA THR A 374 -28.79 -11.18 -27.35
C THR A 374 -28.85 -10.33 -26.07
N SER A 375 -27.80 -10.37 -25.26
CA SER A 375 -27.54 -9.41 -24.18
C SER A 375 -26.20 -8.70 -24.45
N ARG A 376 -26.17 -7.37 -24.38
CA ARG A 376 -24.94 -6.57 -24.43
C ARG A 376 -24.06 -6.95 -23.22
N SER A 377 -23.00 -7.72 -23.46
CA SER A 377 -22.07 -8.18 -22.43
C SER A 377 -21.04 -7.10 -22.09
N THR A 378 -21.00 -6.66 -20.84
CA THR A 378 -19.82 -6.02 -20.25
C THR A 378 -18.77 -7.12 -20.04
N SER A 379 -17.78 -7.20 -20.93
CA SER A 379 -16.73 -8.24 -20.88
C SER A 379 -15.72 -7.94 -19.77
N SER A 380 -16.08 -8.22 -18.51
CA SER A 380 -15.11 -8.35 -17.42
C SER A 380 -14.43 -9.72 -17.52
N SER A 381 -13.10 -9.76 -17.57
CA SER A 381 -12.34 -11.02 -17.60
C SER A 381 -11.90 -11.41 -16.19
N THR A 382 -11.86 -12.71 -15.93
CA THR A 382 -11.38 -13.28 -14.67
C THR A 382 -9.86 -13.37 -14.69
N ALA A 383 -9.21 -12.77 -13.70
CA ALA A 383 -7.80 -13.00 -13.42
C ALA A 383 -7.66 -14.25 -12.55
N THR A 384 -6.65 -15.07 -12.84
CA THR A 384 -6.35 -16.29 -12.08
C THR A 384 -5.05 -16.10 -11.30
N PRO A 385 -4.92 -16.74 -10.13
CA PRO A 385 -3.66 -16.73 -9.40
C PRO A 385 -2.57 -17.40 -10.25
N SER A 386 -1.53 -16.67 -10.63
CA SER A 386 -0.43 -17.18 -11.47
C SER A 386 0.57 -17.96 -10.63
N LYS A 387 0.86 -17.49 -9.41
CA LYS A 387 1.70 -18.15 -8.42
C LYS A 387 1.16 -17.88 -7.03
N LYS A 388 1.14 -18.92 -6.19
CA LYS A 388 0.93 -18.78 -4.75
C LYS A 388 2.30 -18.78 -4.11
N GLY A 389 2.74 -17.64 -3.56
CA GLY A 389 3.83 -17.66 -2.60
C GLY A 389 3.37 -18.60 -1.49
N GLY A 390 4.12 -19.67 -1.22
CA GLY A 390 3.83 -20.56 -0.09
C GLY A 390 3.65 -19.73 1.18
N GLY A 391 2.82 -20.21 2.12
CA GLY A 391 2.55 -19.47 3.36
C GLY A 391 3.85 -18.92 3.97
N VAL A 392 3.81 -17.66 4.40
CA VAL A 392 4.98 -16.94 4.94
C VAL A 392 5.76 -17.87 5.87
N ALA A 393 7.06 -18.04 5.59
CA ALA A 393 7.83 -19.18 6.07
C ALA A 393 7.70 -19.39 7.59
N ARG A 394 7.13 -20.55 7.95
CA ARG A 394 6.89 -21.00 9.33
C ARG A 394 8.23 -21.29 10.02
N ARG A 395 8.74 -20.38 10.83
CA ARG A 395 9.85 -20.72 11.74
C ARG A 395 9.30 -21.63 12.83
N LYS A 396 9.53 -22.95 12.72
CA LYS A 396 9.31 -23.89 13.83
C LYS A 396 10.17 -23.41 15.01
N MET A 397 9.55 -22.89 16.05
CA MET A 397 10.20 -22.85 17.36
C MET A 397 10.50 -24.30 17.74
N ARG A 398 11.78 -24.66 17.86
CA ARG A 398 12.14 -25.91 18.56
C ARG A 398 11.55 -25.77 19.95
N ALA A 399 10.70 -26.72 20.36
CA ALA A 399 10.30 -26.86 21.74
C ALA A 399 11.59 -26.86 22.59
N GLY A 400 11.78 -25.80 23.36
CA GLY A 400 12.84 -25.75 24.35
C GLY A 400 12.58 -26.91 25.30
N SER A 401 13.56 -27.80 25.41
CA SER A 401 13.56 -28.84 26.44
C SER A 401 13.49 -28.14 27.79
N THR A 402 12.31 -28.13 28.40
CA THR A 402 12.16 -27.87 29.83
C THR A 402 12.81 -29.03 30.57
N THR A 403 14.08 -28.87 30.94
CA THR A 403 14.67 -29.65 32.03
C THR A 403 13.97 -29.22 33.31
N PRO A 404 13.33 -30.14 34.06
CA PRO A 404 12.69 -29.79 35.31
C PRO A 404 13.77 -29.75 36.39
N TYR A 405 13.99 -28.59 37.02
CA TYR A 405 14.37 -28.45 38.43
C TYR A 405 13.97 -27.08 38.93
#